data_AF-A0A419FH38-F1
#
_entry.id   AF-A0A419FH38-F1
#
_cell.length_a   1.000
_cell.length_b   1.000
_cell.length_c   1.000
_cell.angle_alpha   90.00
_cell.angle_beta   90.00
_cell.angle_gamma   90.00
#
_symmetry.space_group_name_H-M   'P 1'
#
loop_
_entity.id
_entity.type
_entity.pdbx_description
1 polymer ?
#
loop_
_entity_poly.entity_id
_entity_poly.type
_entity_poly.pdbx_seq_one_letter_code
_entity_poly.pdbx_strand_id
1 'polypeptide(L)'
;MKGNTEPRTTETGRLMTTDDLLQALNQVTSTADARALLSRAMRVTGARQHRQLQLSELVQMCEALAVEGGAIQKVAEEIAMSALRD
;
A
#
# COMPACT_ATOMS: atom_id res chain seq x y z
N MET A 1 -2.53 -35.02 -19.94
CA MET A 1 -1.52 -33.98 -20.30
C MET A 1 -1.79 -32.76 -19.44
N LYS A 2 -0.74 -32.23 -18.82
CA LYS A 2 -0.78 -31.32 -17.66
C LYS A 2 -1.09 -29.88 -18.11
N GLY A 3 -2.13 -29.26 -17.55
CA GLY A 3 -2.28 -27.82 -17.48
C GLY A 3 -1.87 -27.39 -16.07
N ASN A 4 -0.57 -27.28 -15.84
CA ASN A 4 -0.01 -26.88 -14.56
C ASN A 4 -0.29 -25.38 -14.42
N THR A 5 -1.31 -24.99 -13.66
CA THR A 5 -1.52 -23.59 -13.28
C THR A 5 -0.39 -23.22 -12.35
N GLU A 6 0.62 -22.55 -12.90
CA GLU A 6 1.74 -22.03 -12.14
C GLU A 6 1.19 -21.13 -11.02
N PRO A 7 1.66 -21.28 -9.77
CA PRO A 7 1.32 -20.33 -8.73
C PRO A 7 1.81 -18.97 -9.18
N ARG A 8 0.92 -17.96 -9.17
CA ARG A 8 1.33 -16.55 -9.30
C ARG A 8 2.39 -16.32 -8.23
N THR A 9 3.63 -16.22 -8.68
CA THR A 9 4.78 -15.83 -7.90
C THR A 9 4.44 -14.51 -7.22
N THR A 10 4.15 -14.57 -5.92
CA THR A 10 4.31 -13.43 -5.02
C THR A 10 5.79 -13.12 -5.01
N GLU A 11 6.18 -12.17 -5.85
CA GLU A 11 7.52 -11.60 -5.89
C GLU A 11 7.67 -10.72 -4.64
N THR A 12 8.01 -11.41 -3.55
CA THR A 12 8.35 -10.90 -2.23
C THR A 12 9.65 -10.09 -2.36
N GLY A 13 9.59 -8.80 -2.04
CA GLY A 13 10.62 -7.80 -2.37
C GLY A 13 10.19 -6.70 -3.36
N ARG A 14 8.89 -6.52 -3.62
CA ARG A 14 8.43 -5.42 -4.48
C ARG A 14 8.54 -4.08 -3.76
N LEU A 15 9.51 -3.27 -4.20
CA LEU A 15 9.64 -1.87 -3.82
C LEU A 15 8.33 -1.13 -4.16
N MET A 16 7.57 -0.75 -3.13
CA MET A 16 6.27 -0.11 -3.30
C MET A 16 6.41 1.38 -3.62
N THR A 17 5.49 1.87 -4.44
CA THR A 17 5.33 3.28 -4.77
C THR A 17 4.02 3.83 -4.17
N THR A 18 3.84 5.15 -4.21
CA THR A 18 2.57 5.78 -3.86
C THR A 18 1.43 5.36 -4.79
N ASP A 19 1.72 4.95 -6.03
CA ASP A 19 0.72 4.47 -6.99
C ASP A 19 0.22 3.06 -6.62
N ASP A 20 1.10 2.20 -6.09
CA ASP A 20 0.70 0.88 -5.57
C ASP A 20 -0.22 1.04 -4.34
N LEU A 21 0.08 2.00 -3.45
CA LEU A 21 -0.80 2.36 -2.32
C LEU A 21 -2.15 2.89 -2.80
N LEU A 22 -2.17 3.75 -3.82
CA LEU A 22 -3.40 4.25 -4.42
C LEU A 22 -4.26 3.09 -4.96
N GLN A 23 -3.63 2.15 -5.66
CA GLN A 23 -4.30 1.00 -6.23
C GLN A 23 -4.90 0.09 -5.14
N ALA A 24 -4.21 -0.10 -4.02
CA ALA A 24 -4.70 -0.88 -2.89
C ALA A 24 -5.92 -0.20 -2.23
N LEU A 25 -5.87 1.12 -2.01
CA LEU A 25 -6.99 1.88 -1.45
C LEU A 25 -8.22 1.84 -2.35
N ASN A 26 -8.04 1.90 -3.67
CA ASN A 26 -9.15 1.80 -4.63
C ASN A 26 -9.91 0.46 -4.58
N GLN A 27 -9.38 -0.58 -3.93
CA GLN A 27 -10.10 -1.84 -3.73
C GLN A 27 -11.18 -1.76 -2.64
N VAL A 28 -11.08 -0.76 -1.74
CA VAL A 28 -11.92 -0.65 -0.54
C VAL A 28 -12.64 0.69 -0.41
N THR A 29 -12.34 1.66 -1.27
CA THR A 29 -13.02 2.96 -1.30
C THR A 29 -13.05 3.56 -2.71
N SER A 30 -13.71 4.70 -2.87
CA SER A 30 -13.80 5.41 -4.15
C SER A 30 -12.45 6.00 -4.56
N THR A 31 -12.22 6.18 -5.87
CA THR A 31 -10.99 6.80 -6.39
C THR A 31 -10.75 8.21 -5.86
N ALA A 32 -11.82 8.98 -5.64
CA ALA A 32 -11.72 10.33 -5.09
C ALA A 32 -11.23 10.29 -3.63
N ASP A 33 -11.81 9.41 -2.82
CA ASP A 33 -11.44 9.25 -1.42
C ASP A 33 -10.04 8.66 -1.28
N ALA A 34 -9.68 7.66 -2.07
CA ALA A 34 -8.35 7.07 -2.10
C ALA A 34 -7.26 8.11 -2.42
N ARG A 35 -7.51 9.00 -3.40
CA ARG A 35 -6.60 10.11 -3.71
C ARG A 35 -6.51 11.11 -2.57
N ALA A 36 -7.63 11.45 -1.93
CA ALA A 36 -7.65 12.37 -0.80
C ALA A 36 -6.87 11.80 0.41
N LEU A 37 -7.10 10.52 0.72
CA LEU A 37 -6.39 9.75 1.75
C LEU A 37 -4.89 9.72 1.51
N LEU A 38 -4.48 9.33 0.30
CA LEU A 38 -3.08 9.26 -0.07
C LEU A 38 -2.42 10.65 -0.02
N SER A 39 -3.11 11.69 -0.49
CA SER A 39 -2.61 13.06 -0.40
C SER A 39 -2.40 13.52 1.05
N ARG A 40 -3.32 13.16 1.96
CA ARG A 40 -3.17 13.41 3.39
C ARG A 40 -1.97 12.67 3.97
N ALA A 41 -1.86 11.37 3.72
CA ALA A 41 -0.75 10.55 4.21
C ALA A 41 0.61 11.08 3.73
N MET A 42 0.75 11.44 2.45
CA MET A 42 2.00 12.02 1.91
C MET A 42 2.38 13.34 2.58
N ARG A 43 1.42 14.17 2.98
CA ARG A 43 1.71 15.42 3.70
C ARG A 43 2.19 15.15 5.12
N VAL A 44 1.69 14.10 5.76
CA VAL A 44 2.09 13.71 7.13
C VAL A 44 3.51 13.14 7.13
N THR A 45 3.84 12.30 6.15
CA THR A 45 5.11 11.57 6.09
C THR A 45 6.21 12.31 5.32
N GLY A 46 5.84 13.30 4.49
CA GLY A 46 6.76 13.96 3.57
C GLY A 46 7.18 13.09 2.37
N ALA A 47 6.50 11.95 2.15
CA ALA A 47 6.80 11.04 1.06
C ALA A 47 6.63 11.73 -0.31
N ARG A 48 7.60 11.51 -1.20
CA ARG A 48 7.59 12.07 -2.56
C ARG A 48 6.82 11.15 -3.52
N GLN A 49 6.08 11.76 -4.44
CA GLN A 49 5.38 11.05 -5.51
C GLN A 49 6.37 10.46 -6.53
N HIS A 50 5.93 9.41 -7.25
CA HIS A 50 6.62 8.80 -8.38
C HIS A 50 8.03 8.25 -8.09
N ARG A 51 8.30 7.93 -6.83
CA ARG A 51 9.49 7.17 -6.43
C ARG A 51 9.11 5.99 -5.56
N GLN A 52 10.05 5.07 -5.42
CA GLN A 52 9.95 3.99 -4.44
C GLN A 52 10.00 4.56 -3.03
N LEU A 53 9.11 4.06 -2.19
CA LEU A 53 9.06 4.36 -0.77
C LEU A 53 10.13 3.53 -0.07
N GLN A 54 10.94 4.17 0.76
CA GLN A 54 11.75 3.45 1.72
C GLN A 54 10.84 2.72 2.73
N LEU A 55 11.32 1.64 3.34
CA LEU A 55 10.53 0.87 4.29
C LEU A 55 9.94 1.75 5.41
N SER A 56 10.72 2.68 5.95
CA SER A 56 10.25 3.63 6.97
C SER A 56 9.15 4.56 6.45
N GLU A 57 9.27 5.06 5.21
CA GLU A 57 8.24 5.89 4.57
C GLU A 57 6.95 5.09 4.35
N LEU A 58 7.08 3.84 3.90
CA LEU A 58 5.94 2.95 3.67
C LEU A 58 5.20 2.64 4.98
N VAL A 59 5.93 2.31 6.05
CA VAL A 59 5.33 2.05 7.37
C VAL A 59 4.62 3.29 7.90
N GLN A 60 5.26 4.47 7.85
CA GLN A 60 4.63 5.72 8.28
C GLN A 60 3.40 6.08 7.44
N MET A 61 3.42 5.79 6.14
CA MET A 61 2.26 5.98 5.26
C MET A 61 1.11 5.06 5.68
N CYS A 62 1.39 3.79 5.96
CA CYS A 62 0.39 2.85 6.45
C CYS A 62 -0.19 3.26 7.81
N GLU A 63 0.65 3.73 8.74
CA GLU A 63 0.18 4.25 10.03
C GLU A 63 -0.76 5.45 9.86
N ALA A 64 -0.41 6.39 8.97
CA ALA A 64 -1.26 7.55 8.68
C ALA A 64 -2.61 7.14 8.05
N LEU A 65 -2.63 6.10 7.22
CA LEU A 65 -3.85 5.55 6.63
C LEU A 65 -4.68 4.75 7.64
N ALA A 66 -4.04 4.06 8.59
CA ALA A 66 -4.70 3.22 9.57
C ALA A 66 -5.65 3.98 10.51
N VAL A 67 -5.40 5.28 10.73
CA VAL A 67 -6.25 6.16 11.55
C VAL A 67 -7.70 6.24 11.05
N GLU A 68 -7.94 5.98 9.76
CA GLU A 68 -9.28 6.03 9.17
C GLU A 68 -10.16 4.84 9.60
N GLY A 69 -9.56 3.76 10.10
CA GLY A 69 -10.27 2.58 10.57
C GLY A 69 -10.86 1.70 9.46
N GLY A 70 -11.60 0.68 9.89
CA GLY A 70 -12.39 -0.18 8.99
C GLY A 70 -11.57 -0.88 7.90
N ALA A 71 -12.08 -0.88 6.67
CA ALA A 71 -11.42 -1.55 5.54
C ALA A 71 -10.09 -0.89 5.14
N ILE A 72 -9.95 0.43 5.33
CA ILE A 72 -8.71 1.17 5.02
C ILE A 72 -7.60 0.74 5.99
N GLN A 73 -7.91 0.70 7.30
CA GLN A 73 -6.97 0.21 8.31
C GLN A 73 -6.47 -1.19 8.00
N LYS A 74 -7.40 -2.11 7.69
CA LYS A 74 -7.04 -3.50 7.39
C LYS A 74 -6.07 -3.60 6.21
N VAL A 75 -6.32 -2.87 5.13
CA VAL A 75 -5.41 -2.83 3.96
C VAL A 75 -4.04 -2.25 4.33
N ALA A 76 -4.01 -1.15 5.11
CA ALA A 76 -2.76 -0.53 5.52
C ALA A 76 -1.90 -1.45 6.40
N GLU A 77 -2.52 -2.16 7.35
CA GLU A 77 -1.87 -3.15 8.20
C GLU A 77 -1.33 -4.33 7.41
N GLU A 78 -2.11 -4.87 6.46
CA GLU A 78 -1.69 -5.98 5.59
C GLU A 78 -0.44 -5.60 4.77
N ILE A 79 -0.41 -4.39 4.20
CA ILE A 79 0.73 -3.88 3.44
C ILE A 79 1.96 -3.72 4.35
N ALA A 80 1.80 -3.10 5.54
CA ALA A 80 2.90 -2.90 6.46
C ALA A 80 3.47 -4.23 6.97
N MET A 81 2.61 -5.19 7.33
CA MET A 81 3.02 -6.53 7.75
C MET A 81 3.74 -7.29 6.65
N SER A 82 3.33 -7.13 5.39
CA SER A 82 4.05 -7.72 4.25
C SER A 82 5.43 -7.10 4.10
N ALA A 83 5.52 -5.76 4.14
CA ALA A 83 6.78 -5.06 3.95
C ALA A 83 7.82 -5.33 5.04
N LEU A 84 7.38 -5.64 6.27
CA LEU A 84 8.27 -5.95 7.41
C LEU A 84 8.78 -7.39 7.44
N ARG A 85 8.20 -8.30 6.63
CA ARG A 85 8.63 -9.70 6.55
C ARG A 85 9.70 -9.93 5.47
N ASP A 86 9.89 -8.95 4.60
CA ASP A 86 10.84 -8.94 3.47
C ASP A 86 12.17 -8.30 3.89
#